data_AF-A0A257T4C1-F1
#
_entry.id   AF-A0A257T4C1-F1
#
_cell.length_a   1.000
_cell.length_b   1.000
_cell.length_c   1.000
_cell.angle_alpha   90.00
_cell.angle_beta   90.00
_cell.angle_gamma   90.00
#
_symmetry.space_group_name_H-M   'P 1'
#
loop_
_entity.id
_entity.type
_entity.pdbx_description
1 polymer ?
#
loop_
_entity_poly.entity_id
_entity_poly.type
_entity_poly.pdbx_seq_one_letter_code
_entity_poly.pdbx_strand_id
1 'polypeptide(L)'
;DLYNERMGRGQPMLLASRRSPQFTDWVLPDWASRVSAGLQYALRFPSDAERIVILQEMAQRRGLQVGVDAAHYLLRHYPRDLGALDRLLSVLDARSWEQQREVTIPFIRLCLAAEKS
;
A
#
# COMPACT_ATOMS: atom_id res chain seq x y z
N ASP A 1 -8.88 29.75 -11.03
CA ASP A 1 -9.03 28.28 -11.12
C ASP A 1 -7.72 27.63 -10.69
N LEU A 2 -7.78 26.62 -9.81
CA LEU A 2 -6.63 26.00 -9.15
C LEU A 2 -5.59 25.46 -10.14
N TYR A 3 -6.04 24.81 -11.22
CA TYR A 3 -5.15 24.26 -12.24
C TYR A 3 -4.34 25.38 -12.93
N ASN A 4 -5.02 26.43 -13.40
CA ASN A 4 -4.36 27.55 -14.07
C ASN A 4 -3.43 28.33 -13.13
N GLU A 5 -3.80 28.49 -11.86
CA GLU A 5 -2.95 29.12 -10.86
C GLU A 5 -1.66 28.32 -10.62
N ARG A 6 -1.78 27.00 -10.44
CA ARG A 6 -0.64 26.10 -10.22
C ARG A 6 0.27 26.04 -11.44
N MET A 7 -0.31 25.87 -12.63
CA MET A 7 0.43 25.85 -13.90
C MET A 7 1.12 27.18 -14.19
N GLY A 8 0.44 28.31 -13.96
CA GLY A 8 1.02 29.65 -14.15
C GLY A 8 2.18 29.95 -13.20
N ARG A 9 2.25 29.26 -12.05
CA ARG A 9 3.37 29.34 -11.10
C ARG A 9 4.43 28.24 -11.29
N GLY A 10 4.30 27.39 -12.32
CA GLY A 10 5.19 26.26 -12.55
C GLY A 10 5.18 25.22 -11.43
N GLN A 11 4.10 25.13 -10.65
CA GLN A 11 4.00 24.20 -9.54
C GLN A 11 3.44 22.84 -10.01
N PRO A 12 4.15 21.73 -9.78
CA PRO A 12 3.67 20.41 -10.18
C PRO A 12 2.43 20.01 -9.38
N MET A 13 1.55 19.24 -10.02
CA MET A 13 0.37 18.65 -9.39
C MET A 13 0.41 17.13 -9.57
N LEU A 14 0.15 16.40 -8.48
CA LEU A 14 -0.07 14.96 -8.51
C LEU A 14 -1.56 14.70 -8.23
N LEU A 15 -2.20 13.94 -9.11
CA LEU A 15 -3.59 13.54 -8.99
C LEU A 15 -3.65 12.01 -8.99
N ALA A 16 -4.52 11.45 -8.15
CA ALA A 16 -4.75 10.02 -8.06
C ALA A 16 -6.25 9.74 -8.15
N SER A 17 -6.62 8.74 -8.95
CA SER A 17 -8.00 8.30 -9.13
C SER A 17 -8.05 6.78 -9.27
N ARG A 18 -9.21 6.19 -8.96
CA ARG A 18 -9.45 4.74 -9.18
C ARG A 18 -9.82 4.40 -10.63
N ARG A 19 -10.15 5.41 -11.44
CA ARG A 19 -10.56 5.29 -12.84
C ARG A 19 -9.71 6.22 -13.68
N SER A 20 -9.44 5.82 -14.93
CA SER A 20 -8.79 6.72 -15.90
C SER A 20 -9.59 8.04 -16.02
N PRO A 21 -8.93 9.17 -16.30
CA PRO A 21 -9.60 10.45 -16.50
C PRO A 21 -10.78 10.37 -17.48
N GLN A 22 -10.68 9.58 -18.55
CA GLN A 22 -11.74 9.42 -19.54
C GLN A 22 -13.02 8.72 -19.02
N PHE A 23 -12.92 7.97 -17.91
CA PHE A 23 -14.02 7.22 -17.29
C PHE A 23 -14.38 7.76 -15.90
N THR A 24 -13.91 8.97 -15.58
CA THR A 24 -14.23 9.65 -14.33
C THR A 24 -15.42 10.58 -14.57
N ASP A 25 -16.39 10.55 -13.66
CA ASP A 25 -17.55 11.44 -13.70
C ASP A 25 -17.11 12.83 -13.20
N TRP A 26 -16.68 13.69 -14.11
CA TRP A 26 -16.19 15.03 -13.77
C TRP A 26 -17.34 15.98 -13.47
N VAL A 27 -17.37 16.51 -12.24
CA VAL A 27 -18.29 17.61 -11.87
C VAL A 27 -17.96 18.89 -12.65
N LEU A 28 -16.67 19.10 -12.95
CA LEU A 28 -16.17 20.21 -13.76
C LEU A 28 -15.71 19.68 -15.12
N PRO A 29 -16.45 19.90 -16.22
CA PRO A 29 -16.18 19.26 -17.51
C PRO A 29 -14.80 19.56 -18.11
N ASP A 30 -14.22 20.72 -17.80
CA ASP A 30 -12.91 21.13 -18.30
C ASP A 30 -11.73 20.43 -17.61
N TRP A 31 -11.95 19.83 -16.43
CA TRP A 31 -10.92 19.04 -15.76
C TRP A 31 -10.61 17.74 -16.50
N ALA A 32 -11.57 17.17 -17.22
CA ALA A 32 -11.37 15.96 -18.00
C ALA A 32 -10.21 16.12 -19.00
N SER A 33 -10.23 17.21 -19.78
CA SER A 33 -9.19 17.48 -20.79
C SER A 33 -7.87 17.87 -20.16
N ARG A 34 -7.89 18.66 -19.08
CA ARG A 34 -6.67 19.12 -18.38
C ARG A 34 -5.89 18.00 -17.72
N VAL A 35 -6.58 17.08 -17.03
CA VAL A 35 -5.94 15.90 -16.43
C VAL A 35 -5.47 14.95 -17.52
N SER A 36 -6.23 14.83 -18.63
CA SER A 36 -5.83 13.99 -19.75
C SER A 36 -4.58 14.53 -20.50
N ALA A 37 -4.36 15.84 -20.50
CA ALA A 37 -3.17 16.46 -21.09
C ALA A 37 -1.90 16.27 -20.24
N GLY A 38 -2.03 15.84 -18.98
CA GLY A 38 -0.90 15.53 -18.11
C GLY A 38 -0.30 14.14 -18.35
N LEU A 39 0.82 13.84 -17.68
CA LEU A 39 1.37 12.49 -17.63
C LEU A 39 0.40 11.56 -16.88
N GLN A 40 -0.07 10.52 -17.57
CA GLN A 40 -0.95 9.52 -17.00
C GLN A 40 -0.18 8.22 -16.78
N TYR A 41 -0.24 7.69 -15.56
CA TYR A 41 0.36 6.41 -15.23
C TYR A 41 -0.67 5.51 -14.54
N ALA A 42 -0.95 4.36 -15.14
CA ALA A 42 -1.81 3.35 -14.55
C ALA A 42 -1.00 2.49 -13.59
N LEU A 43 -1.30 2.58 -12.29
CA LEU A 43 -0.71 1.69 -11.30
C LEU A 43 -1.23 0.26 -11.51
N ARG A 44 -0.33 -0.67 -11.79
CA ARG A 44 -0.66 -2.10 -11.84
C ARG A 44 -0.64 -2.68 -10.44
N PHE A 45 -1.44 -3.73 -10.23
CA PHE A 45 -1.32 -4.53 -9.02
C PHE A 45 0.03 -5.27 -9.01
N PRO A 46 0.66 -5.43 -7.84
CA PRO A 46 1.87 -6.22 -7.72
C PRO A 46 1.57 -7.70 -7.98
N SER A 47 2.53 -8.39 -8.57
CA SER A 47 2.62 -9.85 -8.59
C SER A 47 2.84 -10.41 -7.18
N ASP A 48 2.70 -11.72 -7.00
CA ASP A 48 2.95 -12.34 -5.69
C ASP A 48 4.41 -12.17 -5.23
N ALA A 49 5.38 -12.20 -6.14
CA ALA A 49 6.78 -11.93 -5.82
C ALA A 49 6.99 -10.48 -5.37
N GLU A 50 6.39 -9.51 -6.08
CA GLU A 50 6.46 -8.10 -5.70
C GLU A 50 5.75 -7.83 -4.37
N ARG A 51 4.64 -8.53 -4.07
CA ARG A 51 3.97 -8.43 -2.77
C ARG A 51 4.86 -8.85 -1.62
N ILE A 52 5.69 -9.88 -1.80
CA ILE A 52 6.65 -10.31 -0.76
C ILE A 52 7.65 -9.20 -0.48
N VAL A 53 8.24 -8.62 -1.53
CA VAL A 53 9.20 -7.52 -1.39
C VAL A 53 8.53 -6.32 -0.70
N ILE A 54 7.35 -5.91 -1.16
CA ILE A 54 6.59 -4.81 -0.58
C ILE A 54 6.28 -5.08 0.91
N LEU A 55 5.83 -6.30 1.25
CA LEU A 55 5.55 -6.69 2.63
C LEU A 55 6.79 -6.62 3.50
N GLN A 56 7.93 -7.10 3.01
CA GLN A 56 9.20 -7.07 3.73
C GLN A 56 9.70 -5.64 3.94
N GLU A 57 9.58 -4.76 2.94
CA GLU A 57 9.90 -3.34 3.07
C GLU A 57 8.96 -2.65 4.09
N MET A 58 7.67 -2.94 4.03
CA MET A 58 6.69 -2.42 4.99
C MET A 58 7.00 -2.86 6.42
N ALA A 59 7.47 -4.10 6.60
CA ALA A 59 7.90 -4.62 7.89
C ALA A 59 9.19 -3.94 8.37
N GLN A 60 10.20 -3.81 7.50
CA GLN A 60 11.47 -3.17 7.83
C GLN A 60 11.31 -1.71 8.26
N ARG A 61 10.39 -0.97 7.63
CA ARG A 61 10.07 0.43 8.03
C ARG A 61 9.52 0.54 9.46
N ARG A 62 9.03 -0.57 10.02
CA ARG A 62 8.56 -0.69 11.41
C ARG A 62 9.59 -1.31 12.36
N GLY A 63 10.78 -1.64 11.86
CA GLY A 63 11.79 -2.36 12.63
C GLY A 63 11.53 -3.87 12.76
N LEU A 64 10.55 -4.42 12.04
CA LEU A 64 10.29 -5.85 11.94
C LEU A 64 11.16 -6.51 10.86
N GLN A 65 11.66 -7.71 11.14
CA GLN A 65 12.32 -8.54 10.14
C GLN A 65 11.41 -9.71 9.75
N VAL A 66 10.84 -9.68 8.55
CA VAL A 66 9.99 -10.77 8.03
C VAL A 66 10.78 -11.59 7.02
N GLY A 67 11.15 -12.82 7.37
CA GLY A 67 11.80 -13.75 6.45
C GLY A 67 10.88 -14.15 5.28
N VAL A 68 11.46 -14.64 4.19
CA VAL A 68 10.72 -15.06 2.98
C VAL A 68 9.62 -16.09 3.30
N ASP A 69 9.91 -17.08 4.14
CA ASP A 69 8.94 -18.11 4.52
C ASP A 69 7.75 -17.53 5.32
N ALA A 70 8.03 -16.59 6.21
CA ALA A 70 7.00 -15.88 6.98
C ALA A 70 6.15 -14.98 6.07
N ALA A 71 6.75 -14.31 5.09
CA ALA A 71 6.04 -13.53 4.08
C ALA A 71 5.14 -14.42 3.21
N HIS A 72 5.64 -15.55 2.73
CA HIS A 72 4.84 -16.54 2.00
C HIS A 72 3.67 -17.07 2.84
N TYR A 73 3.93 -17.36 4.11
CA TYR A 73 2.88 -17.77 5.05
C TYR A 73 1.79 -16.70 5.17
N LEU A 74 2.16 -15.43 5.36
CA LEU A 74 1.20 -14.33 5.44
C LEU A 74 0.35 -14.22 4.17
N LEU A 75 0.97 -14.23 2.98
CA LEU A 75 0.26 -14.12 1.69
C LEU A 75 -0.61 -15.34 1.34
N ARG A 76 -0.33 -16.50 1.95
CA ARG A 76 -1.12 -17.73 1.80
C ARG A 76 -2.35 -17.75 2.71
N HIS A 77 -2.24 -17.19 3.91
CA HIS A 77 -3.26 -17.33 4.96
C HIS A 77 -4.09 -16.06 5.21
N TYR A 78 -3.66 -14.92 4.71
CA TYR A 78 -4.30 -13.62 4.94
C TYR A 78 -4.56 -12.86 3.62
N PRO A 79 -5.43 -11.83 3.64
CA PRO A 79 -5.73 -11.04 2.45
C PRO A 79 -4.49 -10.43 1.81
N ARG A 80 -4.44 -10.44 0.47
CA ARG A 80 -3.30 -9.97 -0.33
C ARG A 80 -3.37 -8.49 -0.71
N ASP A 81 -4.36 -7.75 -0.20
CA ASP A 81 -4.39 -6.30 -0.38
C ASP A 81 -3.36 -5.66 0.54
N LEU A 82 -2.64 -4.67 0.01
CA LEU A 82 -1.55 -4.03 0.75
C LEU A 82 -2.05 -3.33 2.02
N GLY A 83 -3.31 -2.88 2.06
CA GLY A 83 -3.90 -2.26 3.24
C GLY A 83 -4.16 -3.25 4.37
N ALA A 84 -4.61 -4.47 4.09
CA ALA A 84 -4.73 -5.52 5.10
C ALA A 84 -3.39 -6.02 5.59
N LEU A 85 -2.41 -6.18 4.68
CA LEU A 85 -1.05 -6.52 5.07
C LEU A 85 -0.43 -5.45 5.97
N ASP A 86 -0.68 -4.17 5.69
CA ASP A 86 -0.25 -3.05 6.54
C ASP A 86 -0.82 -3.16 7.96
N ARG A 87 -2.14 -3.41 8.08
CA ARG A 87 -2.80 -3.62 9.38
C ARG A 87 -2.25 -4.82 10.12
N LEU A 88 -2.01 -5.94 9.44
CA LEU A 88 -1.40 -7.13 10.03
C LEU A 88 0.00 -6.83 10.59
N LEU A 89 0.82 -6.12 9.83
CA LEU A 89 2.15 -5.71 10.30
C LEU A 89 2.08 -4.79 11.52
N SER A 90 1.12 -3.87 11.58
CA SER A 90 0.89 -3.04 12.77
C SER A 90 0.55 -3.87 14.01
N VAL A 91 -0.23 -4.94 13.85
CA VAL A 91 -0.58 -5.85 14.95
C VAL A 91 0.63 -6.66 15.41
N LEU A 92 1.47 -7.13 14.48
CA LEU A 92 2.70 -7.84 14.80
C LEU A 92 3.71 -6.94 15.50
N ASP A 93 3.84 -5.69 15.04
CA ASP A 93 4.73 -4.67 15.60
C ASP A 93 4.39 -4.32 17.05
N ALA A 94 3.10 -4.09 17.33
CA ALA A 94 2.62 -3.82 18.68
C ALA A 94 2.93 -4.98 19.66
N ARG A 95 2.98 -6.22 19.16
CA ARG A 95 3.26 -7.42 19.97
C ARG A 95 4.74 -7.84 19.97
N SER A 96 5.60 -7.16 19.22
CA SER A 96 7.06 -7.42 19.22
C SER A 96 7.84 -6.55 20.20
N TRP A 97 7.16 -5.75 21.04
CA TRP A 97 7.72 -4.66 21.86
C TRP A 97 8.91 -4.97 22.79
N GLU A 98 9.29 -6.23 22.99
CA GLU A 98 10.38 -6.57 23.92
C GLU A 98 11.76 -6.70 23.27
N GLN A 99 11.88 -7.04 21.98
CA GLN A 99 13.16 -7.15 21.24
C GLN A 99 12.90 -7.01 19.73
N GLN A 100 13.86 -6.49 18.94
CA GLN A 100 13.80 -6.52 17.45
C GLN A 100 13.79 -7.98 16.94
N ARG A 101 12.66 -8.68 17.09
CA ARG A 101 12.53 -10.10 16.78
C ARG A 101 12.22 -10.28 15.31
N GLU A 102 12.89 -11.28 14.74
CA GLU A 102 12.48 -11.90 13.52
C GLU A 102 11.03 -12.40 13.64
N VAL A 103 10.18 -11.99 12.71
CA VAL A 103 8.80 -12.43 12.58
C VAL A 103 8.82 -13.84 12.01
N THR A 104 8.62 -14.81 12.90
CA THR A 104 8.55 -16.23 12.54
C THR A 104 7.09 -16.69 12.40
N ILE A 105 6.86 -17.80 11.69
CA ILE A 105 5.52 -18.38 11.53
C ILE A 105 4.85 -18.69 12.89
N PRO A 106 5.53 -19.28 13.90
CA PRO A 106 4.94 -19.47 15.22
C PRO A 106 4.51 -18.16 15.89
N PHE A 107 5.32 -17.10 15.77
CA PHE A 107 4.98 -15.79 16.32
C PHE A 107 3.76 -15.17 15.63
N ILE A 108 3.69 -15.24 14.30
CA ILE A 108 2.52 -14.80 13.51
C ILE A 108 1.25 -15.51 14.01
N ARG A 109 1.31 -16.84 14.19
CA ARG A 109 0.17 -17.62 14.67
C ARG A 109 -0.25 -17.21 16.08
N LEU A 110 0.71 -17.00 16.98
CA LEU A 110 0.44 -16.55 18.35
C LEU A 110 -0.30 -15.21 18.36
N CYS A 111 0.20 -14.25 17.59
CA CYS A 111 -0.36 -12.90 17.55
C CYS A 111 -1.76 -12.89 16.93
N LEU A 112 -1.94 -13.54 15.78
CA LEU A 112 -3.16 -13.41 15.00
C LEU A 112 -4.26 -14.40 15.42
N ALA A 113 -3.94 -15.41 16.25
CA ALA A 113 -4.96 -16.25 16.90
C ALA A 113 -5.80 -15.47 17.92
N ALA A 114 -5.22 -14.47 18.58
CA ALA A 114 -5.91 -13.63 19.57
C ALA A 114 -6.88 -12.61 18.96
N GLU A 115 -6.88 -12.45 17.63
CA GLU A 115 -7.70 -11.47 16.90
C GLU A 115 -9.00 -12.07 16.30
N LYS A 116 -9.16 -13.41 16.38
CA LYS A 116 -10.33 -14.13 15.87
C LYS A 116 -11.50 -14.23 16.88
N SER A 117 -11.48 -13.46 17.98
CA SER A 117 -12.55 -13.41 18.98
C SER A 117 -13.38 -12.14 18.90
#